data_AF-A0A9Q3VS41-F1
#
_entry.id   AF-A0A9Q3VS41-F1
#
_cell.length_a   1.000
_cell.length_b   1.000
_cell.length_c   1.000
_cell.angle_alpha   90.00
_cell.angle_beta   90.00
_cell.angle_gamma   90.00
#
_symmetry.space_group_name_H-M   'P 1'
#
loop_
_entity.id
_entity.type
_entity.pdbx_description
1 polymer ?
#
loop_
_entity_poly.entity_id
_entity_poly.type
_entity_poly.pdbx_seq_one_letter_code
_entity_poly.pdbx_strand_id
1 'polypeptide(L)'
;MHADLSRLTFRPERHYSAVVAQQGRVQLDADANEQAAIQLYQARTLAADLIGRHGGPRDAAGRDIAGFYIDYVGGKYDIDTLLIRGGRYYVEGILVDATRPAPGVPVPDEDAHDEDTPTPPDRWTYWDQPDAFRDPERDRLPSPAQTPFVVYLNVWERSVTAAEDPALREVALGAAMPDTAARVKVVWQVLPLSLAELAIDTTDLSKDVVRAAFDNWAKKQSLSSGRLAARSERPDHADEDPCLVRPDARYRGTENQLYRVEVHAGGDAKDATFKWSRENGSVVFPVDELDGTWVQLASLGYDDKLDLDVGDHVEVIDTAYSSRLEALPLLRVEELDLPGRRVRLSAEPEPGVGRRPELNPFLRRWDHREGPRHKGRTAALKGGAVPVTEGEWLPLEDGVEVYFAKGGGYRTGDHWLIPARTATGSVEWPTDPARRPLLQGPAGITRHLAPLALVKGEEGAVDLRFGFRPLAGTIPPADEAALAAEAQARREEQAAEDPSHGRSQTTAEAEAAVDGGV
;
A
#
# COMPACT_ATOMS: atom_id res chain seq x y z
N MET A 1 -4.22 3.36 4.55
CA MET A 1 -5.40 2.55 4.17
C MET A 1 -6.62 3.34 4.62
N HIS A 2 -7.48 3.76 3.69
CA HIS A 2 -8.77 4.39 3.98
C HIS A 2 -9.84 3.30 4.00
N ALA A 3 -10.25 2.92 5.20
CA ALA A 3 -11.27 1.92 5.45
C ALA A 3 -11.80 2.15 6.88
N ASP A 4 -13.06 1.81 7.11
CA ASP A 4 -13.64 1.85 8.45
C ASP A 4 -13.11 0.65 9.25
N LEU A 5 -12.31 0.93 10.28
CA LEU A 5 -11.54 -0.07 11.01
C LEU A 5 -11.57 0.25 12.50
N SER A 6 -11.61 -0.78 13.34
CA SER A 6 -11.57 -0.58 14.80
C SER A 6 -10.19 -0.07 15.24
N ARG A 7 -9.12 -0.67 14.70
CA ARG A 7 -7.69 -0.36 14.95
C ARG A 7 -6.77 -1.23 14.09
N LEU A 8 -5.50 -0.85 14.00
CA LEU A 8 -4.41 -1.69 13.49
C LEU A 8 -3.45 -2.06 14.62
N THR A 9 -3.24 -3.35 14.85
CA THR A 9 -2.49 -3.88 16.01
C THR A 9 -1.16 -4.52 15.66
N PHE A 10 -0.90 -4.81 14.39
CA PHE A 10 0.35 -5.43 13.95
C PHE A 10 1.58 -4.59 14.33
N ARG A 11 2.53 -5.22 15.02
CA ARG A 11 3.81 -4.64 15.47
C ARG A 11 4.94 -5.63 15.20
N PRO A 12 5.78 -5.43 14.16
CA PRO A 12 6.83 -6.38 13.79
C PRO A 12 7.83 -6.67 14.92
N GLU A 13 8.07 -5.70 15.81
CA GLU A 13 8.96 -5.80 16.97
C GLU A 13 8.43 -6.71 18.09
N ARG A 14 7.16 -7.12 18.04
CA ARG A 14 6.57 -8.06 19.01
C ARG A 14 6.79 -9.52 18.62
N HIS A 15 7.23 -9.77 17.39
CA HIS A 15 7.57 -11.11 16.88
C HIS A 15 6.42 -12.13 16.96
N TYR A 16 5.17 -11.69 16.88
CA TYR A 16 4.04 -12.61 16.75
C TYR A 16 4.05 -13.30 15.39
N SER A 17 3.75 -14.60 15.39
CA SER A 17 3.73 -15.43 14.17
C SER A 17 2.32 -15.75 13.68
N ALA A 18 1.29 -15.58 14.52
CA ALA A 18 -0.11 -15.78 14.18
C ALA A 18 -1.05 -15.17 15.24
N VAL A 19 -2.30 -14.94 14.84
CA VAL A 19 -3.45 -14.66 15.70
C VAL A 19 -4.24 -15.94 15.92
N VAL A 20 -4.61 -16.23 17.17
CA VAL A 20 -5.35 -17.44 17.55
C VAL A 20 -6.74 -17.08 18.04
N ALA A 21 -7.75 -17.39 17.22
CA ALA A 21 -9.15 -17.23 17.61
C ALA A 21 -9.48 -18.17 18.78
N GLN A 22 -10.17 -17.64 19.80
CA GLN A 22 -10.54 -18.40 20.99
C GLN A 22 -12.03 -18.75 20.98
N GLN A 23 -12.35 -19.97 21.42
CA GLN A 23 -13.73 -20.47 21.46
C GLN A 23 -14.64 -19.55 22.28
N GLY A 24 -15.80 -19.19 21.71
CA GLY A 24 -16.83 -18.41 22.37
C GLY A 24 -16.53 -16.91 22.50
N ARG A 25 -15.47 -16.39 21.87
CA ARG A 25 -15.14 -14.96 21.88
C ARG A 25 -15.57 -14.25 20.60
N VAL A 26 -15.97 -12.98 20.74
CA VAL A 26 -16.28 -12.07 19.63
C VAL A 26 -15.01 -11.85 18.79
N GLN A 27 -15.15 -11.91 17.47
CA GLN A 27 -14.07 -11.61 16.53
C GLN A 27 -14.12 -10.12 16.15
N LEU A 28 -12.95 -9.50 16.04
CA LEU A 28 -12.82 -8.12 15.57
C LEU A 28 -12.13 -8.10 14.20
N ASP A 29 -12.43 -7.08 13.39
CA ASP A 29 -11.73 -6.81 12.13
C ASP A 29 -10.21 -6.72 12.35
N ALA A 30 -9.80 -6.11 13.47
CA ALA A 30 -8.40 -5.94 13.85
C ALA A 30 -7.63 -7.27 13.93
N ASP A 31 -8.27 -8.34 14.41
CA ASP A 31 -7.64 -9.65 14.57
C ASP A 31 -7.36 -10.30 13.20
N ALA A 32 -8.32 -10.22 12.28
CA ALA A 32 -8.16 -10.72 10.91
C ALA A 32 -7.13 -9.89 10.12
N ASN A 33 -7.19 -8.56 10.27
CA ASN A 33 -6.24 -7.65 9.65
C ASN A 33 -4.81 -7.85 10.16
N GLU A 34 -4.64 -8.08 11.47
CA GLU A 34 -3.32 -8.39 12.06
C GLU A 34 -2.77 -9.73 11.54
N GLN A 35 -3.61 -10.77 11.44
CA GLN A 35 -3.18 -12.05 10.86
C GLN A 35 -2.68 -11.89 9.41
N ALA A 36 -3.41 -11.15 8.57
CA ALA A 36 -3.00 -10.88 7.20
C ALA A 36 -1.68 -10.09 7.14
N ALA A 37 -1.52 -9.07 8.00
CA ALA A 37 -0.30 -8.28 8.08
C ALA A 37 0.92 -9.11 8.51
N ILE A 38 0.77 -10.02 9.48
CA ILE A 38 1.83 -10.94 9.91
C ILE A 38 2.30 -11.83 8.76
N GLN A 39 1.36 -12.46 8.05
CA GLN A 39 1.68 -13.34 6.92
C GLN A 39 2.35 -12.57 5.79
N LEU A 40 1.86 -11.37 5.47
CA LEU A 40 2.44 -10.52 4.44
C LEU A 40 3.87 -10.09 4.79
N TYR A 41 4.11 -9.69 6.05
CA TYR A 41 5.43 -9.34 6.55
C TYR A 41 6.41 -10.51 6.43
N GLN A 42 6.01 -11.71 6.86
CA GLN A 42 6.85 -12.92 6.76
C GLN A 42 7.16 -13.27 5.30
N ALA A 43 6.15 -13.26 4.41
CA ALA A 43 6.32 -13.57 2.99
C ALA A 43 7.27 -12.59 2.29
N ARG A 44 7.13 -11.29 2.56
CA ARG A 44 8.01 -10.25 2.00
C ARG A 44 9.42 -10.32 2.56
N THR A 45 9.57 -10.55 3.86
CA THR A 45 10.88 -10.73 4.49
C THR A 45 11.62 -11.92 3.86
N LEU A 46 10.95 -13.06 3.72
CA LEU A 46 11.51 -14.24 3.05
C LEU A 46 11.93 -13.93 1.61
N ALA A 47 11.07 -13.26 0.83
CA ALA A 47 11.38 -12.89 -0.55
C ALA A 47 12.59 -11.94 -0.62
N ALA A 48 12.66 -10.94 0.26
CA ALA A 48 13.77 -10.00 0.33
C ALA A 48 15.09 -10.68 0.74
N ASP A 49 15.05 -11.63 1.68
CA ASP A 49 16.24 -12.37 2.13
C ASP A 49 16.81 -13.28 1.03
N LEU A 50 15.95 -13.86 0.19
CA LEU A 50 16.36 -14.76 -0.90
C LEU A 50 16.78 -14.02 -2.18
N ILE A 51 16.06 -12.96 -2.54
CA ILE A 51 16.25 -12.22 -3.81
C ILE A 51 17.22 -11.04 -3.63
N GLY A 52 17.30 -10.50 -2.42
CA GLY A 52 17.92 -9.21 -2.12
C GLY A 52 16.93 -8.05 -2.26
N ARG A 53 17.47 -6.82 -2.28
CA ARG A 53 16.69 -5.57 -2.34
C ARG A 53 15.77 -5.48 -3.54
N HIS A 54 16.19 -6.00 -4.69
CA HIS A 54 15.35 -6.07 -5.88
C HIS A 54 15.91 -7.08 -6.87
N GLY A 55 15.04 -7.71 -7.67
CA GLY A 55 15.47 -8.65 -8.70
C GLY A 55 14.32 -9.32 -9.44
N GLY A 56 14.60 -9.82 -10.63
CA GLY A 56 13.64 -10.50 -11.48
C GLY A 56 13.99 -11.96 -11.76
N PRO A 57 12.99 -12.82 -12.03
CA PRO A 57 13.24 -14.22 -12.33
C PRO A 57 13.98 -14.39 -13.65
N ARG A 58 14.90 -15.35 -13.69
CA ARG A 58 15.47 -15.96 -14.89
C ARG A 58 14.93 -17.38 -15.02
N ASP A 59 14.87 -17.92 -16.22
CA ASP A 59 14.49 -19.32 -16.40
C ASP A 59 15.62 -20.29 -16.00
N ALA A 60 15.36 -21.60 -16.06
CA ALA A 60 16.33 -22.64 -15.73
C ALA A 60 17.58 -22.63 -16.64
N ALA A 61 17.42 -22.17 -17.90
CA ALA A 61 18.53 -21.98 -18.83
C ALA A 61 19.29 -20.66 -18.60
N GLY A 62 18.84 -19.83 -17.65
CA GLY A 62 19.41 -18.53 -17.33
C GLY A 62 18.97 -17.38 -18.23
N ARG A 63 18.01 -17.62 -19.14
CA ARG A 63 17.42 -16.58 -19.99
C ARG A 63 16.63 -15.61 -19.14
N ASP A 64 16.69 -14.35 -19.51
CA ASP A 64 16.00 -13.28 -18.81
C ASP A 64 14.51 -13.29 -19.15
N ILE A 65 13.68 -13.61 -18.15
CA ILE A 65 12.21 -13.57 -18.22
C ILE A 65 11.65 -12.52 -17.23
N ALA A 66 12.51 -11.68 -16.66
CA ALA A 66 12.11 -10.62 -15.76
C ALA A 66 11.34 -9.54 -16.52
N GLY A 67 10.30 -9.02 -15.88
CA GLY A 67 9.62 -7.82 -16.36
C GLY A 67 10.49 -6.57 -16.21
N PHE A 68 9.94 -5.43 -16.60
CA PHE A 68 10.53 -4.10 -16.41
C PHE A 68 11.87 -3.87 -17.11
N TYR A 69 12.21 -4.68 -18.12
CA TYR A 69 13.27 -4.30 -19.05
C TYR A 69 12.84 -3.02 -19.80
N ILE A 70 13.74 -2.04 -19.87
CA ILE A 70 13.48 -0.72 -20.43
C ILE A 70 14.19 -0.57 -21.76
N ASP A 71 13.44 -0.23 -22.80
CA ASP A 71 13.98 0.31 -24.05
C ASP A 71 13.57 1.77 -24.18
N TYR A 72 14.54 2.66 -24.37
CA TYR A 72 14.27 4.05 -24.68
C TYR A 72 13.96 4.21 -26.17
N VAL A 73 12.91 4.96 -26.48
CA VAL A 73 12.51 5.24 -27.85
C VAL A 73 12.29 6.74 -27.98
N GLY A 74 13.26 7.42 -28.61
CA GLY A 74 13.21 8.87 -28.83
C GLY A 74 13.56 9.28 -30.27
N GLY A 75 13.28 10.54 -30.60
CA GLY A 75 13.66 11.16 -31.88
C GLY A 75 12.84 10.75 -33.11
N LYS A 76 11.88 9.80 -32.97
CA LYS A 76 10.96 9.36 -34.04
C LYS A 76 9.48 9.73 -33.84
N TYR A 77 9.10 10.15 -32.64
CA TYR A 77 7.73 10.46 -32.26
C TYR A 77 7.64 11.92 -31.77
N ASP A 78 6.43 12.50 -31.77
CA ASP A 78 6.19 13.85 -31.23
C ASP A 78 6.55 13.96 -29.73
N ILE A 79 6.54 12.82 -29.02
CA ILE A 79 6.94 12.71 -27.63
C ILE A 79 7.77 11.44 -27.40
N ASP A 80 8.91 11.57 -26.73
CA ASP A 80 9.78 10.44 -26.38
C ASP A 80 9.04 9.47 -25.44
N THR A 81 9.40 8.18 -25.46
CA THR A 81 8.77 7.15 -24.62
C THR A 81 9.76 6.09 -24.13
N LEU A 82 9.32 5.30 -23.15
CA LEU A 82 9.99 4.09 -22.69
C LEU A 82 9.10 2.90 -22.99
N LEU A 83 9.64 1.85 -23.59
CA LEU A 83 8.97 0.55 -23.66
C LEU A 83 9.38 -0.29 -22.44
N ILE A 84 8.39 -0.73 -21.68
CA ILE A 84 8.51 -1.46 -20.43
C ILE A 84 8.01 -2.89 -20.68
N ARG A 85 8.92 -3.86 -20.59
CA ARG A 85 8.59 -5.28 -20.80
C ARG A 85 7.64 -5.79 -19.71
N GLY A 86 6.63 -6.56 -20.10
CA GLY A 86 5.78 -7.29 -19.15
C GLY A 86 6.51 -8.43 -18.43
N GLY A 87 5.94 -8.90 -17.32
CA GLY A 87 6.50 -9.94 -16.47
C GLY A 87 6.75 -9.49 -15.04
N ARG A 88 7.36 -10.36 -14.24
CA ARG A 88 7.50 -10.18 -12.80
C ARG A 88 8.82 -9.55 -12.40
N TYR A 89 8.80 -8.77 -11.32
CA TYR A 89 9.98 -8.23 -10.64
C TYR A 89 9.68 -8.07 -9.15
N TYR A 90 10.71 -8.11 -8.31
CA TYR A 90 10.56 -7.96 -6.87
C TYR A 90 11.32 -6.72 -6.39
N VAL A 91 10.71 -5.96 -5.48
CA VAL A 91 11.34 -4.80 -4.81
C VAL A 91 11.07 -4.92 -3.31
N GLU A 92 12.12 -5.07 -2.52
CA GLU A 92 12.10 -5.29 -1.07
C GLU A 92 11.08 -6.37 -0.63
N GLY A 93 11.04 -7.46 -1.41
CA GLY A 93 10.13 -8.59 -1.18
C GLY A 93 8.72 -8.42 -1.73
N ILE A 94 8.35 -7.24 -2.25
CA ILE A 94 7.07 -6.99 -2.90
C ILE A 94 7.12 -7.49 -4.34
N LEU A 95 6.23 -8.42 -4.69
CA LEU A 95 6.02 -8.85 -6.08
C LEU A 95 5.31 -7.73 -6.87
N VAL A 96 5.89 -7.37 -8.00
CA VAL A 96 5.31 -6.49 -9.00
C VAL A 96 5.16 -7.26 -10.31
N ASP A 97 3.98 -7.19 -10.92
CA ASP A 97 3.69 -7.86 -12.18
C ASP A 97 3.27 -6.84 -13.24
N ALA A 98 4.09 -6.68 -14.28
CA ALA A 98 3.81 -5.84 -15.44
C ALA A 98 3.23 -6.65 -16.60
N THR A 99 2.84 -7.92 -16.41
CA THR A 99 2.21 -8.71 -17.46
C THR A 99 0.94 -8.03 -17.94
N ARG A 100 0.86 -7.73 -19.25
CA ARG A 100 -0.34 -7.18 -19.86
C ARG A 100 -1.46 -8.23 -19.85
N PRO A 101 -2.68 -7.87 -19.42
CA PRO A 101 -3.82 -8.76 -19.56
C PRO A 101 -4.01 -9.17 -21.02
N ALA A 102 -4.15 -10.47 -21.28
CA ALA A 102 -4.52 -10.94 -22.61
C ALA A 102 -5.96 -10.49 -22.91
N PRO A 103 -6.28 -10.12 -24.16
CA PRO A 103 -7.66 -9.85 -24.53
C PRO A 103 -8.49 -11.13 -24.32
N GLY A 104 -9.74 -10.95 -23.90
CA GLY A 104 -10.70 -12.07 -23.90
C GLY A 104 -10.90 -12.60 -25.32
N VAL A 105 -11.25 -13.88 -25.44
CA VAL A 105 -11.66 -14.46 -26.73
C VAL A 105 -13.15 -14.20 -26.89
N PRO A 106 -13.59 -13.36 -27.84
CA PRO A 106 -15.01 -13.12 -28.05
C PRO A 106 -15.71 -14.40 -28.54
N VAL A 107 -17.02 -14.53 -28.27
CA VAL A 107 -17.84 -15.57 -28.88
C VAL A 107 -17.90 -15.28 -30.39
N PRO A 108 -17.70 -16.28 -31.27
CA PRO A 108 -17.83 -16.09 -32.70
C PRO A 108 -19.24 -15.56 -33.03
N ASP A 109 -19.30 -14.44 -33.74
CA ASP A 109 -20.55 -13.88 -34.26
C ASP A 109 -20.71 -14.33 -35.72
N GLU A 110 -21.91 -14.81 -36.09
CA GLU A 110 -22.17 -15.34 -37.44
C GLU A 110 -22.03 -14.26 -38.53
N ASP A 111 -22.13 -12.98 -38.14
CA ASP A 111 -21.97 -11.82 -39.01
C ASP A 111 -20.60 -11.09 -38.84
N ALA A 112 -19.71 -11.58 -37.97
CA ALA A 112 -18.39 -10.97 -37.81
C ALA A 112 -17.44 -11.39 -38.94
N HIS A 113 -17.03 -10.42 -39.74
CA HIS A 113 -15.88 -10.59 -40.63
C HIS A 113 -14.60 -10.67 -39.79
N ASP A 114 -13.74 -11.65 -40.08
CA ASP A 114 -12.41 -11.92 -39.48
C ASP A 114 -11.39 -10.76 -39.63
N GLU A 115 -11.83 -9.56 -40.00
CA GLU A 115 -10.95 -8.45 -40.38
C GLU A 115 -10.59 -7.57 -39.17
N ASP A 116 -9.30 -7.58 -38.85
CA ASP A 116 -8.57 -6.65 -37.99
C ASP A 116 -8.94 -6.61 -36.50
N THR A 117 -8.83 -7.73 -35.77
CA THR A 117 -8.60 -7.62 -34.32
C THR A 117 -7.14 -7.18 -34.10
N PRO A 118 -6.87 -5.95 -33.59
CA PRO A 118 -5.52 -5.47 -33.40
C PRO A 118 -4.79 -6.39 -32.41
N THR A 119 -3.58 -6.85 -32.77
CA THR A 119 -2.75 -7.59 -31.81
C THR A 119 -2.39 -6.64 -30.67
N PRO A 120 -2.76 -6.95 -29.41
CA PRO A 120 -2.46 -6.05 -28.31
C PRO A 120 -0.94 -5.90 -28.14
N PRO A 121 -0.46 -4.70 -27.74
CA PRO A 121 0.97 -4.51 -27.52
C PRO A 121 1.46 -5.44 -26.42
N ASP A 122 2.66 -5.99 -26.59
CA ASP A 122 3.32 -6.88 -25.63
C ASP A 122 4.02 -6.11 -24.48
N ARG A 123 4.13 -4.79 -24.60
CA ARG A 123 4.86 -3.90 -23.68
C ARG A 123 4.04 -2.69 -23.27
N TRP A 124 4.27 -2.23 -22.05
CA TRP A 124 3.81 -0.91 -21.64
C TRP A 124 4.70 0.18 -22.22
N THR A 125 4.10 1.33 -22.47
CA THR A 125 4.78 2.58 -22.73
C THR A 125 4.90 3.37 -21.43
N TYR A 126 5.77 4.38 -21.41
CA TYR A 126 5.85 5.33 -20.30
C TYR A 126 4.52 6.06 -20.05
N TRP A 127 3.69 6.21 -21.09
CA TRP A 127 2.44 6.96 -21.06
C TRP A 127 1.23 6.12 -20.61
N ASP A 128 1.19 4.84 -21.00
CA ASP A 128 0.03 3.95 -20.77
C ASP A 128 0.26 2.89 -19.69
N GLN A 129 1.40 2.91 -19.00
CA GLN A 129 1.64 2.07 -17.83
C GLN A 129 0.51 2.25 -16.78
N PRO A 130 0.02 1.15 -16.19
CA PRO A 130 -1.09 1.19 -15.24
C PRO A 130 -0.71 2.04 -14.03
N ASP A 131 -1.70 2.75 -13.50
CA ASP A 131 -1.59 3.54 -12.27
C ASP A 131 -0.57 4.71 -12.30
N ALA A 132 0.06 5.04 -13.44
CA ALA A 132 0.95 6.20 -13.53
C ALA A 132 0.26 7.50 -13.93
N PHE A 133 -0.75 7.40 -14.81
CA PHE A 133 -1.56 8.52 -15.28
C PHE A 133 -0.72 9.74 -15.69
N ARG A 134 0.33 9.52 -16.52
CA ARG A 134 1.30 10.56 -16.88
C ARG A 134 0.65 11.64 -17.74
N ASP A 135 0.99 12.89 -17.47
CA ASP A 135 0.54 14.06 -18.21
C ASP A 135 1.62 14.46 -19.24
N PRO A 136 1.36 14.36 -20.56
CA PRO A 136 2.33 14.71 -21.61
C PRO A 136 2.89 16.14 -21.56
N GLU A 137 2.21 17.07 -20.89
CA GLU A 137 2.67 18.45 -20.72
C GLU A 137 3.60 18.60 -19.51
N ARG A 138 3.32 17.88 -18.41
CA ARG A 138 4.04 18.02 -17.13
C ARG A 138 5.13 16.96 -16.92
N ASP A 139 4.96 15.78 -17.51
CA ASP A 139 5.69 14.56 -17.17
C ASP A 139 6.67 14.10 -18.27
N ARG A 140 7.10 15.01 -19.14
CA ARG A 140 8.02 14.71 -20.25
C ARG A 140 9.31 14.02 -19.79
N LEU A 141 9.76 13.06 -20.59
CA LEU A 141 11.06 12.42 -20.37
C LEU A 141 12.19 13.41 -20.66
N PRO A 142 13.30 13.37 -19.90
CA PRO A 142 14.50 14.12 -20.24
C PRO A 142 15.06 13.66 -21.60
N SER A 143 15.54 14.60 -22.41
CA SER A 143 16.24 14.24 -23.66
C SER A 143 17.63 13.67 -23.33
N PRO A 144 17.92 12.41 -23.67
CA PRO A 144 19.21 11.80 -23.36
C PRO A 144 20.36 12.35 -24.22
N ALA A 145 20.04 13.06 -25.31
CA ALA A 145 21.02 13.84 -26.08
C ALA A 145 21.53 15.06 -25.30
N GLN A 146 20.75 15.58 -24.34
CA GLN A 146 21.14 16.70 -23.48
C GLN A 146 21.79 16.20 -22.19
N THR A 147 21.13 15.28 -21.50
CA THR A 147 21.59 14.77 -20.20
C THR A 147 21.15 13.32 -19.99
N PRO A 148 22.07 12.40 -19.66
CA PRO A 148 21.70 11.05 -19.25
C PRO A 148 20.81 11.05 -18.01
N PHE A 149 20.00 10.02 -17.86
CA PHE A 149 19.11 9.85 -16.71
C PHE A 149 18.91 8.37 -16.35
N VAL A 150 18.57 8.11 -15.09
CA VAL A 150 18.22 6.79 -14.60
C VAL A 150 16.72 6.60 -14.72
N VAL A 151 16.30 5.43 -15.18
CA VAL A 151 14.91 4.97 -15.11
C VAL A 151 14.80 4.05 -13.91
N TYR A 152 13.83 4.31 -13.04
CA TYR A 152 13.62 3.53 -11.83
C TYR A 152 12.17 3.13 -11.66
N LEU A 153 11.96 2.09 -10.88
CA LEU A 153 10.68 1.55 -10.47
C LEU A 153 10.33 2.13 -9.09
N ASN A 154 9.19 2.80 -8.99
CA ASN A 154 8.59 3.28 -7.75
C ASN A 154 7.40 2.40 -7.38
N VAL A 155 7.46 1.72 -6.24
CA VAL A 155 6.45 0.76 -5.79
C VAL A 155 5.92 1.18 -4.44
N TRP A 156 4.61 1.17 -4.27
CA TRP A 156 3.98 1.36 -2.97
C TRP A 156 2.63 0.67 -2.93
N GLU A 157 1.99 0.71 -1.77
CA GLU A 157 0.67 0.15 -1.58
C GLU A 157 -0.34 1.25 -1.29
N ARG A 158 -1.53 1.12 -1.90
CA ARG A 158 -2.67 1.99 -1.61
C ARG A 158 -3.92 1.17 -1.33
N SER A 159 -4.85 1.75 -0.57
CA SER A 159 -6.18 1.17 -0.38
C SER A 159 -7.06 1.43 -1.59
N VAL A 160 -7.88 0.46 -1.95
CA VAL A 160 -8.94 0.54 -2.96
C VAL A 160 -10.25 0.15 -2.28
N THR A 161 -11.28 0.98 -2.40
CA THR A 161 -12.63 0.71 -1.88
C THR A 161 -13.62 0.56 -3.03
N ALA A 162 -14.86 0.20 -2.72
CA ALA A 162 -15.91 0.08 -3.74
C ALA A 162 -16.23 1.42 -4.45
N ALA A 163 -15.85 2.57 -3.87
CA ALA A 163 -15.98 3.87 -4.52
C ALA A 163 -15.03 4.02 -5.72
N GLU A 164 -13.85 3.39 -5.67
CA GLU A 164 -12.87 3.42 -6.76
C GLU A 164 -13.00 2.21 -7.68
N ASP A 165 -13.34 1.04 -7.14
CA ASP A 165 -13.60 -0.18 -7.92
C ASP A 165 -14.96 -0.76 -7.54
N PRO A 166 -16.04 -0.37 -8.24
CA PRO A 166 -17.40 -0.83 -7.96
C PRO A 166 -17.57 -2.34 -8.01
N ALA A 167 -16.70 -3.08 -8.70
CA ALA A 167 -16.76 -4.54 -8.78
C ALA A 167 -16.39 -5.23 -7.46
N LEU A 168 -15.78 -4.52 -6.50
CA LEU A 168 -15.50 -5.04 -5.16
C LEU A 168 -16.77 -5.22 -4.31
N ARG A 169 -17.87 -4.57 -4.70
CA ARG A 169 -19.15 -4.62 -3.98
C ARG A 169 -19.89 -5.94 -4.27
N GLU A 170 -20.37 -6.59 -3.22
CA GLU A 170 -21.34 -7.70 -3.36
C GLU A 170 -22.71 -7.13 -3.72
N VAL A 171 -23.12 -7.32 -4.98
CA VAL A 171 -24.38 -6.81 -5.52
C VAL A 171 -25.59 -7.39 -4.78
N ALA A 172 -25.49 -8.63 -4.28
CA ALA A 172 -26.56 -9.30 -3.55
C ALA A 172 -26.91 -8.63 -2.20
N LEU A 173 -26.01 -7.83 -1.62
CA LEU A 173 -26.30 -7.06 -0.40
C LEU A 173 -27.12 -5.79 -0.67
N GLY A 174 -27.46 -5.52 -1.93
CA GLY A 174 -28.23 -4.35 -2.35
C GLY A 174 -27.39 -3.08 -2.41
N ALA A 175 -27.92 -2.04 -3.06
CA ALA A 175 -27.24 -0.76 -3.31
C ALA A 175 -27.14 0.16 -2.08
N ALA A 176 -27.82 -0.18 -0.98
CA ALA A 176 -27.86 0.61 0.25
C ALA A 176 -26.87 0.17 1.33
N MET A 177 -26.24 -0.99 1.19
CA MET A 177 -25.27 -1.47 2.19
C MET A 177 -23.87 -0.86 1.95
N PRO A 178 -23.11 -0.56 3.02
CA PRO A 178 -21.70 -0.19 2.90
C PRO A 178 -20.87 -1.32 2.30
N ASP A 179 -19.65 -1.01 1.87
CA ASP A 179 -18.71 -2.02 1.40
C ASP A 179 -18.31 -2.96 2.54
N THR A 180 -18.11 -4.24 2.22
CA THR A 180 -17.81 -5.27 3.22
C THR A 180 -16.32 -5.36 3.53
N ALA A 181 -15.46 -4.96 2.58
CA ALA A 181 -14.02 -4.95 2.74
C ALA A 181 -13.35 -4.08 1.68
N ALA A 182 -12.28 -3.38 2.07
CA ALA A 182 -11.35 -2.73 1.16
C ALA A 182 -10.31 -3.73 0.59
N ARG A 183 -9.53 -3.29 -0.39
CA ARG A 183 -8.34 -3.99 -0.89
C ARG A 183 -7.10 -3.14 -0.70
N VAL A 184 -5.95 -3.79 -0.62
CA VAL A 184 -4.65 -3.15 -0.77
C VAL A 184 -4.10 -3.53 -2.12
N LYS A 185 -3.81 -2.53 -2.96
CA LYS A 185 -3.25 -2.69 -4.29
C LYS A 185 -1.78 -2.29 -4.26
N VAL A 186 -0.92 -3.18 -4.77
CA VAL A 186 0.47 -2.84 -5.11
C VAL A 186 0.44 -2.00 -6.38
N VAL A 187 0.92 -0.77 -6.28
CA VAL A 187 1.04 0.18 -7.38
C VAL A 187 2.51 0.26 -7.78
N TRP A 188 2.74 0.38 -9.08
CA TRP A 188 4.07 0.58 -9.61
C TRP A 188 4.07 1.68 -10.66
N GLN A 189 5.16 2.44 -10.72
CA GLN A 189 5.40 3.45 -11.74
C GLN A 189 6.86 3.39 -12.18
N VAL A 190 7.09 3.50 -13.48
CA VAL A 190 8.40 3.68 -14.09
C VAL A 190 8.60 5.17 -14.33
N LEU A 191 9.60 5.75 -13.67
CA LEU A 191 9.86 7.19 -13.63
C LEU A 191 11.31 7.51 -14.02
N PRO A 192 11.56 8.66 -14.67
CA PRO A 192 12.91 9.16 -14.89
C PRO A 192 13.46 9.82 -13.61
N LEU A 193 14.78 9.78 -13.45
CA LEU A 193 15.54 10.41 -12.37
C LEU A 193 16.82 11.01 -12.93
N SER A 194 17.03 12.30 -12.71
CA SER A 194 18.22 12.98 -13.23
C SER A 194 19.49 12.54 -12.48
N LEU A 195 20.65 12.60 -13.15
CA LEU A 195 21.93 12.32 -12.49
C LEU A 195 22.28 13.37 -11.40
N ALA A 196 21.76 14.59 -11.54
CA ALA A 196 21.94 15.65 -10.56
C ALA A 196 21.26 15.30 -9.23
N GLU A 197 20.07 14.71 -9.27
CA GLU A 197 19.37 14.23 -8.07
C GLU A 197 20.08 13.06 -7.38
N LEU A 198 20.82 12.26 -8.15
CA LEU A 198 21.68 11.19 -7.62
C LEU A 198 23.01 11.69 -7.06
N ALA A 199 23.32 12.99 -7.20
CA ALA A 199 24.58 13.60 -6.82
C ALA A 199 25.80 12.86 -7.41
N ILE A 200 25.68 12.42 -8.67
CA ILE A 200 26.79 11.80 -9.41
C ILE A 200 27.57 12.92 -10.11
N ASP A 201 28.67 13.34 -9.48
CA ASP A 201 29.58 14.37 -10.01
C ASP A 201 30.72 13.77 -10.86
N THR A 202 30.72 12.45 -11.04
CA THR A 202 31.78 11.72 -11.75
C THR A 202 31.42 11.50 -13.21
N THR A 203 32.41 11.52 -14.10
CA THR A 203 32.24 11.07 -15.49
C THR A 203 32.09 9.54 -15.61
N ASP A 204 32.46 8.79 -14.57
CA ASP A 204 32.20 7.35 -14.51
C ASP A 204 30.71 7.08 -14.28
N LEU A 205 30.09 6.43 -15.27
CA LEU A 205 28.71 5.99 -15.24
C LEU A 205 28.61 4.47 -15.36
N SER A 206 29.54 3.74 -14.74
CA SER A 206 29.48 2.30 -14.59
C SER A 206 28.23 1.85 -13.81
N LYS A 207 27.79 0.60 -14.01
CA LYS A 207 26.57 0.09 -13.36
C LYS A 207 26.65 0.15 -11.83
N ASP A 208 27.82 -0.12 -11.28
CA ASP A 208 28.02 -0.20 -9.83
C ASP A 208 28.02 1.18 -9.17
N VAL A 209 28.65 2.18 -9.80
CA VAL A 209 28.59 3.59 -9.34
C VAL A 209 27.15 4.09 -9.32
N VAL A 210 26.41 3.84 -10.40
CA VAL A 210 25.02 4.32 -10.55
C VAL A 210 24.09 3.61 -9.57
N ARG A 211 24.25 2.30 -9.38
CA ARG A 211 23.49 1.54 -8.36
C ARG A 211 23.79 2.03 -6.95
N ALA A 212 25.05 2.26 -6.60
CA ALA A 212 25.43 2.74 -5.27
C ALA A 212 24.88 4.15 -4.99
N ALA A 213 24.94 5.05 -5.97
CA ALA A 213 24.34 6.38 -5.88
C ALA A 213 22.82 6.29 -5.73
N PHE A 214 22.16 5.44 -6.54
CA PHE A 214 20.74 5.18 -6.44
C PHE A 214 20.34 4.63 -5.07
N ASP A 215 21.07 3.66 -4.51
CA ASP A 215 20.81 3.11 -3.18
C ASP A 215 20.86 4.16 -2.08
N ASN A 216 21.81 5.11 -2.17
CA ASN A 216 21.93 6.20 -1.20
C ASN A 216 20.80 7.21 -1.32
N TRP A 217 20.38 7.53 -2.56
CA TRP A 217 19.22 8.37 -2.80
C TRP A 217 17.92 7.69 -2.33
N ALA A 218 17.70 6.43 -2.71
CA ALA A 218 16.52 5.66 -2.38
C ALA A 218 16.31 5.53 -0.87
N LYS A 219 17.38 5.32 -0.09
CA LYS A 219 17.32 5.29 1.39
C LYS A 219 16.81 6.60 2.00
N LYS A 220 17.10 7.75 1.37
CA LYS A 220 16.58 9.07 1.80
C LYS A 220 15.12 9.26 1.37
N GLN A 221 14.72 8.59 0.29
CA GLN A 221 13.34 8.65 -0.22
C GLN A 221 12.36 7.74 0.53
N SER A 222 12.81 6.58 1.02
CA SER A 222 11.94 5.60 1.67
C SER A 222 11.53 5.97 3.10
N LEU A 223 12.26 6.87 3.78
CA LEU A 223 11.99 7.28 5.15
C LEU A 223 11.40 8.68 5.18
N SER A 224 10.13 8.81 5.58
CA SER A 224 9.62 10.09 6.09
C SER A 224 10.23 10.33 7.47
N SER A 225 10.75 11.54 7.71
CA SER A 225 11.30 11.93 9.02
C SER A 225 10.25 12.56 9.94
N GLY A 226 9.02 12.78 9.44
CA GLY A 226 7.89 13.23 10.23
C GLY A 226 7.64 12.31 11.43
N ARG A 227 7.49 12.89 12.61
CA ARG A 227 7.23 12.15 13.86
C ARG A 227 6.08 12.84 14.59
N LEU A 228 5.10 12.06 15.01
CA LEU A 228 3.93 12.55 15.74
C LEU A 228 3.83 11.84 17.10
N ALA A 229 3.29 12.52 18.11
CA ALA A 229 2.74 11.90 19.30
C ALA A 229 1.28 12.30 19.46
N ALA A 230 0.46 11.42 20.01
CA ALA A 230 -0.94 11.69 20.32
C ALA A 230 -1.21 11.48 21.80
N ARG A 231 -2.16 12.23 22.34
CA ARG A 231 -2.68 12.06 23.69
C ARG A 231 -4.15 12.42 23.77
N SER A 232 -4.76 12.09 24.90
CA SER A 232 -5.99 12.73 25.34
C SER A 232 -5.70 13.63 26.55
N GLU A 233 -6.25 14.83 26.54
CA GLU A 233 -6.17 15.81 27.64
C GLU A 233 -7.57 16.30 27.97
N ARG A 234 -7.86 16.47 29.27
CA ARG A 234 -9.18 16.96 29.70
C ARG A 234 -9.32 18.43 29.27
N PRO A 235 -10.36 18.81 28.50
CA PRO A 235 -10.58 20.20 28.13
C PRO A 235 -10.83 21.11 29.34
N ASP A 236 -10.39 22.37 29.28
CA ASP A 236 -10.52 23.34 30.38
C ASP A 236 -12.00 23.61 30.79
N HIS A 237 -12.96 23.41 29.88
CA HIS A 237 -14.40 23.61 30.10
C HIS A 237 -15.16 22.30 30.38
N ALA A 238 -14.48 21.22 30.76
CA ALA A 238 -15.07 19.90 30.96
C ALA A 238 -16.17 19.82 32.04
N ASP A 239 -16.29 20.83 32.91
CA ASP A 239 -17.31 20.94 33.95
C ASP A 239 -18.64 21.55 33.45
N GLU A 240 -18.66 22.11 32.24
CA GLU A 240 -19.85 22.75 31.64
C GLU A 240 -20.78 21.73 30.93
N ASP A 241 -20.29 20.51 30.65
CA ASP A 241 -21.05 19.42 30.01
C ASP A 241 -20.91 18.08 30.78
N PRO A 242 -21.49 17.95 31.99
CA PRO A 242 -21.23 16.83 32.90
C PRO A 242 -21.94 15.49 32.56
N CYS A 243 -22.79 15.43 31.53
CA CYS A 243 -23.82 14.39 31.45
C CYS A 243 -23.57 13.21 30.50
N LEU A 244 -22.48 13.18 29.73
CA LEU A 244 -22.28 12.15 28.70
C LEU A 244 -21.08 11.21 28.92
N VAL A 245 -20.08 11.60 29.72
CA VAL A 245 -18.84 10.84 29.94
C VAL A 245 -18.39 10.94 31.40
N ARG A 246 -17.64 9.94 31.90
CA ARG A 246 -17.10 9.95 33.27
C ARG A 246 -16.32 11.26 33.54
N PRO A 247 -16.42 11.86 34.75
CA PRO A 247 -15.80 13.15 35.05
C PRO A 247 -14.27 13.19 34.87
N ASP A 248 -13.59 12.05 35.03
CA ASP A 248 -12.14 11.88 34.89
C ASP A 248 -11.68 11.49 33.47
N ALA A 249 -12.61 11.29 32.53
CA ALA A 249 -12.29 10.94 31.16
C ALA A 249 -11.58 12.11 30.44
N ARG A 250 -10.46 11.78 29.79
CA ARG A 250 -9.67 12.72 29.00
C ARG A 250 -10.19 12.82 27.57
N TYR A 251 -10.56 11.69 26.97
CA TYR A 251 -11.34 11.63 25.75
C TYR A 251 -12.83 11.69 26.08
N ARG A 252 -13.57 12.60 25.43
CA ARG A 252 -14.99 12.88 25.71
C ARG A 252 -15.94 12.50 24.57
N GLY A 253 -15.45 11.88 23.50
CA GLY A 253 -16.31 11.40 22.44
C GLY A 253 -17.24 10.28 22.94
N THR A 254 -18.48 10.31 22.45
CA THR A 254 -19.53 9.35 22.83
C THR A 254 -19.32 7.96 22.22
N GLU A 255 -18.43 7.85 21.23
CA GLU A 255 -18.17 6.64 20.47
C GLU A 255 -16.67 6.31 20.39
N ASN A 256 -16.38 5.04 20.09
CA ASN A 256 -15.02 4.63 19.75
C ASN A 256 -14.70 5.15 18.34
N GLN A 257 -13.53 5.74 18.18
CA GLN A 257 -13.09 6.33 16.91
C GLN A 257 -11.72 5.80 16.50
N LEU A 258 -11.38 5.92 15.21
CA LEU A 258 -10.05 5.67 14.68
C LEU A 258 -9.58 6.94 13.96
N TYR A 259 -9.08 7.89 14.75
CA TYR A 259 -8.59 9.15 14.21
C TYR A 259 -7.43 8.89 13.26
N ARG A 260 -7.51 9.45 12.06
CA ARG A 260 -6.40 9.53 11.10
C ARG A 260 -5.96 10.97 10.99
N VAL A 261 -4.69 11.24 11.30
CA VAL A 261 -4.04 12.51 10.97
C VAL A 261 -3.16 12.29 9.77
N GLU A 262 -3.44 12.97 8.66
CA GLU A 262 -2.76 12.79 7.38
C GLU A 262 -2.15 14.10 6.89
N VAL A 263 -0.89 14.05 6.47
CA VAL A 263 -0.22 15.12 5.74
C VAL A 263 -0.88 15.25 4.37
N HIS A 264 -1.49 16.40 4.11
CA HIS A 264 -2.09 16.73 2.83
C HIS A 264 -1.03 17.28 1.87
N ALA A 265 -0.56 18.52 2.08
CA ALA A 265 0.60 19.04 1.36
C ALA A 265 1.89 18.71 2.14
N GLY A 266 2.83 18.03 1.49
CA GLY A 266 4.15 17.76 2.06
C GLY A 266 5.10 18.97 2.04
N GLY A 267 6.29 18.80 2.60
CA GLY A 267 7.35 19.81 2.69
C GLY A 267 7.91 19.93 4.10
N ASP A 268 8.62 21.04 4.36
CA ASP A 268 9.01 21.44 5.71
C ASP A 268 7.80 21.96 6.48
N ALA A 269 7.89 22.05 7.80
CA ALA A 269 6.79 22.49 8.67
C ALA A 269 6.10 23.80 8.26
N LYS A 270 6.82 24.76 7.67
CA LYS A 270 6.26 26.05 7.21
C LYS A 270 5.30 25.90 6.02
N ASP A 271 5.49 24.86 5.21
CA ASP A 271 4.77 24.65 3.98
C ASP A 271 3.73 23.54 4.13
N ALA A 272 4.04 22.54 4.94
CA ALA A 272 3.26 21.35 5.14
C ALA A 272 1.90 21.63 5.81
N THR A 273 0.89 20.90 5.36
CA THR A 273 -0.45 20.93 5.94
C THR A 273 -0.91 19.52 6.25
N PHE A 274 -1.83 19.40 7.20
CA PHE A 274 -2.48 18.15 7.54
C PHE A 274 -4.01 18.31 7.56
N LYS A 275 -4.67 17.19 7.39
CA LYS A 275 -6.12 17.00 7.52
C LYS A 275 -6.35 15.83 8.45
N TRP A 276 -7.53 15.73 9.02
CA TRP A 276 -7.83 14.59 9.89
C TRP A 276 -9.27 14.12 9.75
N SER A 277 -9.49 12.85 10.09
CA SER A 277 -10.81 12.23 10.10
C SER A 277 -10.98 11.36 11.33
N ARG A 278 -12.21 11.29 11.87
CA ARG A 278 -12.63 10.41 12.97
C ARG A 278 -12.68 8.94 12.57
N GLU A 279 -13.06 8.68 11.31
CA GLU A 279 -13.31 7.34 10.77
C GLU A 279 -12.22 6.90 9.77
N ASN A 280 -10.94 7.24 10.04
CA ASN A 280 -9.81 6.89 9.18
C ASN A 280 -9.94 7.35 7.70
N GLY A 281 -10.74 8.40 7.45
CA GLY A 281 -11.05 8.89 6.10
C GLY A 281 -11.77 7.86 5.24
N SER A 282 -12.59 6.99 5.84
CA SER A 282 -13.40 5.98 5.16
C SER A 282 -14.66 6.55 4.51
N VAL A 283 -15.15 7.70 4.99
CA VAL A 283 -16.38 8.33 4.51
C VAL A 283 -16.18 8.93 3.13
N VAL A 284 -16.79 8.29 2.13
CA VAL A 284 -16.69 8.66 0.71
C VAL A 284 -18.05 8.66 0.03
N PHE A 285 -18.21 9.53 -0.96
CA PHE A 285 -19.43 9.70 -1.74
C PHE A 285 -19.10 9.61 -3.24
N PRO A 286 -19.48 8.52 -3.93
CA PRO A 286 -19.25 8.38 -5.37
C PRO A 286 -19.91 9.52 -6.16
N VAL A 287 -19.17 10.06 -7.13
CA VAL A 287 -19.59 11.18 -7.99
C VAL A 287 -20.16 10.61 -9.29
N ASP A 288 -21.42 10.93 -9.57
CA ASP A 288 -22.06 10.61 -10.84
C ASP A 288 -21.73 11.68 -11.90
N GLU A 289 -21.75 12.95 -11.51
CA GLU A 289 -21.51 14.09 -12.40
C GLU A 289 -20.90 15.28 -11.65
N LEU A 290 -20.02 16.02 -12.31
CA LEU A 290 -19.41 17.25 -11.81
C LEU A 290 -19.67 18.39 -12.82
N ASP A 291 -20.40 19.42 -12.40
CA ASP A 291 -20.74 20.60 -13.20
C ASP A 291 -20.38 21.89 -12.43
N GLY A 292 -19.24 22.48 -12.78
CA GLY A 292 -18.68 23.65 -12.10
C GLY A 292 -18.49 23.41 -10.61
N THR A 293 -19.29 24.07 -9.78
CA THR A 293 -19.25 23.91 -8.30
C THR A 293 -20.24 22.87 -7.78
N TRP A 294 -21.14 22.36 -8.62
CA TRP A 294 -22.13 21.38 -8.22
C TRP A 294 -21.66 19.97 -8.53
N VAL A 295 -21.79 19.09 -7.55
CA VAL A 295 -21.46 17.67 -7.68
C VAL A 295 -22.71 16.84 -7.44
N GLN A 296 -23.07 16.02 -8.42
CA GLN A 296 -24.12 15.01 -8.30
C GLN A 296 -23.50 13.75 -7.70
N LEU A 297 -24.08 13.25 -6.61
CA LEU A 297 -23.60 12.09 -5.90
C LEU A 297 -24.54 10.90 -6.10
N ALA A 298 -23.96 9.69 -6.13
CA ALA A 298 -24.73 8.45 -6.18
C ALA A 298 -25.59 8.26 -4.91
N SER A 299 -25.04 8.67 -3.76
CA SER A 299 -25.68 8.72 -2.45
C SER A 299 -25.11 9.89 -1.63
N LEU A 300 -25.90 10.48 -0.74
CA LEU A 300 -25.46 11.51 0.22
C LEU A 300 -25.00 10.94 1.57
N GLY A 301 -24.95 9.60 1.67
CA GLY A 301 -24.76 8.87 2.92
C GLY A 301 -26.00 8.05 3.28
N TYR A 302 -25.88 7.26 4.34
CA TYR A 302 -26.91 6.29 4.73
C TYR A 302 -27.38 6.48 6.19
N ASP A 303 -26.69 7.30 6.98
CA ASP A 303 -27.01 7.59 8.38
C ASP A 303 -26.46 8.95 8.84
N ASP A 304 -27.11 9.56 9.83
CA ASP A 304 -26.81 10.91 10.35
C ASP A 304 -25.33 11.16 10.75
N LYS A 305 -24.47 10.13 10.85
CA LYS A 305 -23.06 10.25 11.25
C LYS A 305 -22.08 10.12 10.10
N LEU A 306 -22.44 9.33 9.11
CA LEU A 306 -21.66 9.09 7.89
C LEU A 306 -22.16 9.93 6.71
N ASP A 307 -23.18 10.76 6.92
CA ASP A 307 -23.71 11.71 5.95
C ASP A 307 -22.77 12.91 5.73
N LEU A 308 -23.04 13.65 4.66
CA LEU A 308 -22.33 14.89 4.32
C LEU A 308 -23.11 16.09 4.84
N ASP A 309 -22.46 17.00 5.55
CA ASP A 309 -23.08 18.22 6.12
C ASP A 309 -22.54 19.52 5.50
N VAL A 310 -23.34 20.58 5.59
CA VAL A 310 -22.88 21.94 5.25
C VAL A 310 -21.77 22.37 6.20
N GLY A 311 -20.66 22.83 5.62
CA GLY A 311 -19.45 23.22 6.34
C GLY A 311 -18.37 22.13 6.40
N ASP A 312 -18.67 20.91 5.99
CA ASP A 312 -17.68 19.84 5.90
C ASP A 312 -16.61 20.15 4.86
N HIS A 313 -15.38 19.73 5.13
CA HIS A 313 -14.31 19.77 4.15
C HIS A 313 -14.29 18.46 3.37
N VAL A 314 -14.25 18.57 2.05
CA VAL A 314 -14.18 17.45 1.13
C VAL A 314 -12.97 17.57 0.21
N GLU A 315 -12.44 16.41 -0.14
CA GLU A 315 -11.43 16.26 -1.17
C GLU A 315 -12.06 15.57 -2.38
N VAL A 316 -11.91 16.15 -3.56
CA VAL A 316 -12.34 15.54 -4.82
C VAL A 316 -11.23 14.61 -5.29
N ILE A 317 -11.56 13.34 -5.45
CA ILE A 317 -10.60 12.27 -5.69
C ILE A 317 -11.06 11.45 -6.89
N ASP A 318 -10.11 10.97 -7.68
CA ASP A 318 -10.30 9.86 -8.60
C ASP A 318 -9.08 8.92 -8.56
N THR A 319 -9.10 7.87 -9.39
CA THR A 319 -8.02 6.88 -9.43
C THR A 319 -6.67 7.50 -9.83
N ALA A 320 -6.68 8.50 -10.71
CA ALA A 320 -5.46 9.17 -11.16
C ALA A 320 -4.86 10.05 -10.05
N TYR A 321 -5.69 10.86 -9.40
CA TYR A 321 -5.32 11.65 -8.23
C TYR A 321 -4.69 10.78 -7.15
N SER A 322 -5.34 9.67 -6.80
CA SER A 322 -4.89 8.74 -5.76
C SER A 322 -3.56 8.08 -6.10
N SER A 323 -3.34 7.74 -7.38
CA SER A 323 -2.11 7.05 -7.81
C SER A 323 -0.94 8.02 -8.04
N ARG A 324 -1.23 9.29 -8.32
CA ARG A 324 -0.21 10.35 -8.44
C ARG A 324 0.18 10.96 -7.09
N LEU A 325 -0.56 10.66 -6.02
CA LEU A 325 -0.37 11.23 -4.68
C LEU A 325 -0.41 12.76 -4.71
N GLU A 326 -1.38 13.32 -5.42
CA GLU A 326 -1.57 14.77 -5.50
C GLU A 326 -2.17 15.33 -4.21
N ALA A 327 -2.00 16.64 -4.00
CA ALA A 327 -2.50 17.38 -2.85
C ALA A 327 -3.19 18.66 -3.36
N LEU A 328 -4.32 18.48 -4.03
CA LEU A 328 -5.13 19.59 -4.55
C LEU A 328 -5.97 20.18 -3.40
N PRO A 329 -6.31 21.48 -3.43
CA PRO A 329 -7.01 22.14 -2.34
C PRO A 329 -8.30 21.40 -1.92
N LEU A 330 -8.54 21.33 -0.61
CA LEU A 330 -9.82 20.84 -0.08
C LEU A 330 -10.88 21.91 -0.28
N LEU A 331 -12.09 21.47 -0.57
CA LEU A 331 -13.24 22.32 -0.79
C LEU A 331 -14.21 22.19 0.37
N ARG A 332 -14.96 23.25 0.67
CA ARG A 332 -15.99 23.23 1.69
C ARG A 332 -17.35 22.99 1.06
N VAL A 333 -18.19 22.20 1.71
CA VAL A 333 -19.60 22.07 1.35
C VAL A 333 -20.35 23.34 1.75
N GLU A 334 -20.92 24.04 0.77
CA GLU A 334 -21.67 25.27 0.98
C GLU A 334 -23.19 25.02 1.03
N GLU A 335 -23.66 23.98 0.34
CA GLU A 335 -25.08 23.70 0.19
C GLU A 335 -25.33 22.23 -0.16
N LEU A 336 -26.43 21.69 0.34
CA LEU A 336 -26.91 20.34 0.06
C LEU A 336 -28.33 20.39 -0.50
N ASP A 337 -28.51 19.81 -1.68
CA ASP A 337 -29.79 19.53 -2.29
C ASP A 337 -30.10 18.04 -2.10
N LEU A 338 -30.80 17.73 -1.00
CA LEU A 338 -31.14 16.35 -0.63
C LEU A 338 -32.01 15.64 -1.70
N PRO A 339 -33.10 16.26 -2.23
CA PRO A 339 -33.89 15.65 -3.30
C PRO A 339 -33.08 15.39 -4.57
N GLY A 340 -32.18 16.31 -4.93
CA GLY A 340 -31.31 16.18 -6.08
C GLY A 340 -30.13 15.24 -5.86
N ARG A 341 -29.75 14.92 -4.61
CA ARG A 341 -28.46 14.31 -4.25
C ARG A 341 -27.27 15.12 -4.77
N ARG A 342 -27.37 16.44 -4.67
CA ARG A 342 -26.32 17.36 -5.15
C ARG A 342 -25.72 18.12 -3.99
N VAL A 343 -24.43 18.41 -4.12
CA VAL A 343 -23.69 19.25 -3.19
C VAL A 343 -23.03 20.39 -3.94
N ARG A 344 -23.10 21.61 -3.40
CA ARG A 344 -22.37 22.76 -3.92
C ARG A 344 -21.09 22.97 -3.12
N LEU A 345 -19.96 23.00 -3.81
CA LEU A 345 -18.65 23.23 -3.24
C LEU A 345 -18.30 24.72 -3.23
N SER A 346 -17.36 25.10 -2.35
CA SER A 346 -16.89 26.49 -2.19
C SER A 346 -16.16 27.05 -3.40
N ALA A 347 -15.62 26.18 -4.27
CA ALA A 347 -15.00 26.52 -5.54
C ALA A 347 -15.13 25.34 -6.51
N GLU A 348 -14.88 25.59 -7.79
CA GLU A 348 -14.82 24.53 -8.79
C GLU A 348 -13.58 23.65 -8.55
N PRO A 349 -13.70 22.31 -8.60
CA PRO A 349 -12.54 21.42 -8.48
C PRO A 349 -11.54 21.66 -9.61
N GLU A 350 -10.26 21.46 -9.31
CA GLU A 350 -9.17 21.62 -10.29
C GLU A 350 -9.42 20.79 -11.57
N PRO A 351 -9.10 21.28 -12.78
CA PRO A 351 -9.48 20.66 -14.06
C PRO A 351 -9.06 19.19 -14.22
N GLY A 352 -7.96 18.79 -13.58
CA GLY A 352 -7.36 17.46 -13.73
C GLY A 352 -8.00 16.34 -12.90
N VAL A 353 -9.02 16.63 -12.07
CA VAL A 353 -9.64 15.65 -11.18
C VAL A 353 -11.16 15.65 -11.29
N GLY A 354 -11.79 14.49 -11.10
CA GLY A 354 -13.23 14.39 -10.84
C GLY A 354 -14.15 14.45 -12.07
N ARG A 355 -13.60 14.71 -13.26
CA ARG A 355 -14.38 14.93 -14.51
C ARG A 355 -14.43 13.73 -15.46
N ARG A 356 -13.69 12.65 -15.14
CA ARG A 356 -13.57 11.45 -15.97
C ARG A 356 -14.27 10.27 -15.28
N PRO A 357 -15.49 9.90 -15.68
CA PRO A 357 -16.24 8.82 -15.03
C PRO A 357 -15.50 7.49 -14.98
N GLU A 358 -14.69 7.19 -16.02
CA GLU A 358 -13.88 5.98 -16.10
C GLU A 358 -12.75 5.91 -15.05
N LEU A 359 -12.46 7.01 -14.35
CA LEU A 359 -11.53 7.04 -13.22
C LEU A 359 -12.21 6.90 -11.85
N ASN A 360 -13.53 6.66 -11.84
CA ASN A 360 -14.38 6.46 -10.66
C ASN A 360 -14.20 7.59 -9.62
N PRO A 361 -14.63 8.82 -9.93
CA PRO A 361 -14.48 9.94 -9.02
C PRO A 361 -15.37 9.81 -7.78
N PHE A 362 -14.89 10.30 -6.64
CA PHE A 362 -15.63 10.37 -5.38
C PHE A 362 -15.19 11.56 -4.53
N LEU A 363 -16.07 12.03 -3.66
CA LEU A 363 -15.72 12.96 -2.58
C LEU A 363 -15.29 12.18 -1.36
N ARG A 364 -14.25 12.63 -0.65
CA ARG A 364 -13.87 12.13 0.68
C ARG A 364 -14.06 13.22 1.73
N ARG A 365 -14.78 12.90 2.82
CA ARG A 365 -15.02 13.82 3.94
C ARG A 365 -13.81 13.88 4.88
N TRP A 366 -13.55 15.07 5.40
CA TRP A 366 -12.56 15.35 6.44
C TRP A 366 -13.19 16.19 7.56
N ASP A 367 -12.77 15.93 8.80
CA ASP A 367 -13.47 16.39 10.01
C ASP A 367 -12.87 17.67 10.60
N HIS A 368 -11.72 18.13 10.09
CA HIS A 368 -11.16 19.39 10.54
C HIS A 368 -12.05 20.57 10.12
N ARG A 369 -12.18 21.52 11.03
CA ARG A 369 -12.89 22.78 10.81
C ARG A 369 -11.92 23.94 10.93
N GLU A 370 -12.31 25.10 10.38
CA GLU A 370 -11.66 26.36 10.79
C GLU A 370 -11.85 26.52 12.29
N GLY A 371 -10.77 26.27 13.04
CA GLY A 371 -10.85 26.11 14.48
C GLY A 371 -11.16 27.45 15.19
N PRO A 372 -11.83 27.41 16.36
CA PRO A 372 -11.85 28.55 17.28
C PRO A 372 -10.42 28.87 17.76
N ARG A 373 -10.19 30.10 18.23
CA ARG A 373 -8.86 30.58 18.66
C ARG A 373 -8.24 29.65 19.71
N HIS A 374 -7.16 28.94 19.37
CA HIS A 374 -6.31 28.28 20.35
C HIS A 374 -5.18 29.23 20.77
N LYS A 375 -5.06 29.53 22.07
CA LYS A 375 -4.11 30.53 22.62
C LYS A 375 -4.15 31.89 21.88
N GLY A 376 -5.33 32.33 21.47
CA GLY A 376 -5.53 33.61 20.78
C GLY A 376 -5.19 33.63 19.27
N ARG A 377 -4.77 32.51 18.67
CA ARG A 377 -4.54 32.38 17.22
C ARG A 377 -5.61 31.50 16.58
N THR A 378 -6.30 32.03 15.57
CA THR A 378 -7.05 31.23 14.61
C THR A 378 -6.04 30.69 13.60
N ALA A 379 -5.88 29.37 13.51
CA ALA A 379 -5.07 28.80 12.44
C ALA A 379 -5.91 28.84 11.15
N ALA A 380 -5.73 29.89 10.35
CA ALA A 380 -6.35 29.95 9.03
C ALA A 380 -5.92 28.73 8.21
N LEU A 381 -6.88 28.07 7.57
CA LEU A 381 -6.59 26.92 6.73
C LEU A 381 -5.81 27.38 5.48
N LYS A 382 -4.85 26.56 5.05
CA LYS A 382 -4.08 26.75 3.82
C LYS A 382 -4.56 25.72 2.79
N GLY A 383 -5.24 26.17 1.74
CA GLY A 383 -5.85 25.28 0.75
C GLY A 383 -6.88 24.32 1.36
N GLY A 384 -7.62 24.79 2.36
CA GLY A 384 -8.61 23.97 3.08
C GLY A 384 -8.03 22.94 4.05
N ALA A 385 -6.70 22.91 4.28
CA ALA A 385 -6.04 22.03 5.26
C ALA A 385 -5.37 22.82 6.40
N VAL A 386 -5.12 22.14 7.53
CA VAL A 386 -4.54 22.73 8.74
C VAL A 386 -3.02 22.85 8.60
N PRO A 387 -2.38 24.02 8.81
CA PRO A 387 -0.93 24.12 8.78
C PRO A 387 -0.25 23.29 9.87
N VAL A 388 0.83 22.59 9.53
CA VAL A 388 1.65 21.88 10.53
C VAL A 388 2.36 22.88 11.43
N THR A 389 2.29 22.68 12.75
CA THR A 389 3.09 23.45 13.71
C THR A 389 3.85 22.50 14.61
N GLU A 390 5.18 22.60 14.58
CA GLU A 390 6.06 21.72 15.33
C GLU A 390 6.33 22.23 16.75
N GLY A 391 6.51 21.31 17.68
CA GLY A 391 6.94 21.65 19.03
C GLY A 391 5.83 22.08 19.99
N GLU A 392 4.56 21.93 19.59
CA GLU A 392 3.41 22.18 20.45
C GLU A 392 2.28 21.16 20.26
N TRP A 393 1.41 21.06 21.26
CA TRP A 393 0.19 20.25 21.18
C TRP A 393 -0.90 21.02 20.43
N LEU A 394 -1.45 20.39 19.41
CA LEU A 394 -2.52 20.89 18.57
C LEU A 394 -3.81 20.11 18.89
N PRO A 395 -4.90 20.79 19.27
CA PRO A 395 -6.17 20.12 19.51
C PRO A 395 -6.79 19.67 18.18
N LEU A 396 -7.39 18.48 18.19
CA LEU A 396 -8.29 18.02 17.13
C LEU A 396 -9.74 18.29 17.57
N GLU A 397 -10.26 17.46 18.48
CA GLU A 397 -11.58 17.56 19.11
C GLU A 397 -11.65 16.61 20.32
N ASP A 398 -12.71 16.69 21.14
CA ASP A 398 -13.03 15.73 22.21
C ASP A 398 -11.89 15.38 23.17
N GLY A 399 -10.95 16.31 23.36
CA GLY A 399 -9.75 16.15 24.18
C GLY A 399 -8.59 15.42 23.49
N VAL A 400 -8.73 15.01 22.23
CA VAL A 400 -7.63 14.45 21.43
C VAL A 400 -6.71 15.57 20.96
N GLU A 401 -5.41 15.40 21.23
CA GLU A 401 -4.36 16.33 20.79
C GLU A 401 -3.22 15.58 20.11
N VAL A 402 -2.56 16.27 19.18
CA VAL A 402 -1.38 15.77 18.48
C VAL A 402 -0.20 16.72 18.59
N TYR A 403 1.00 16.16 18.54
CA TYR A 403 2.26 16.90 18.63
C TYR A 403 3.16 16.48 17.48
N PHE A 404 3.54 17.42 16.62
CA PHE A 404 4.54 17.22 15.59
C PHE A 404 5.94 17.53 16.14
N ALA A 405 6.89 16.60 15.98
CA ALA A 405 8.26 16.81 16.43
C ALA A 405 8.97 17.86 15.57
N LYS A 406 9.96 18.56 16.17
CA LYS A 406 10.75 19.56 15.46
C LYS A 406 11.68 18.92 14.42
N GLY A 407 11.82 19.57 13.27
CA GLY A 407 12.72 19.17 12.19
C GLY A 407 12.23 17.95 11.41
N GLY A 408 10.92 17.73 11.36
CA GLY A 408 10.30 16.68 10.55
C GLY A 408 10.19 17.11 9.08
N GLY A 409 10.49 16.18 8.17
CA GLY A 409 10.13 16.30 6.76
C GLY A 409 8.85 15.53 6.51
N TYR A 410 7.84 16.22 5.97
CA TYR A 410 6.49 15.67 5.78
C TYR A 410 6.26 15.32 4.31
N ARG A 411 5.69 14.15 4.03
CA ARG A 411 5.29 13.76 2.67
C ARG A 411 3.77 13.64 2.58
N THR A 412 3.20 14.05 1.46
CA THR A 412 1.78 13.83 1.15
C THR A 412 1.42 12.35 1.33
N GLY A 413 0.34 12.10 2.09
CA GLY A 413 -0.15 10.77 2.41
C GLY A 413 0.49 10.11 3.65
N ASP A 414 1.53 10.70 4.23
CA ASP A 414 2.00 10.30 5.56
C ASP A 414 0.87 10.45 6.56
N HIS A 415 0.61 9.42 7.36
CA HIS A 415 -0.48 9.48 8.33
C HIS A 415 -0.20 8.68 9.60
N TRP A 416 -0.93 9.02 10.64
CA TRP A 416 -0.94 8.34 11.94
C TRP A 416 -2.37 7.95 12.31
N LEU A 417 -2.51 6.76 12.88
CA LEU A 417 -3.79 6.25 13.37
C LEU A 417 -3.81 6.28 14.89
N ILE A 418 -4.88 6.83 15.46
CA ILE A 418 -5.02 7.08 16.89
C ILE A 418 -6.38 6.52 17.32
N PRO A 419 -6.44 5.23 17.76
CA PRO A 419 -7.69 4.67 18.26
C PRO A 419 -8.10 5.38 19.56
N ALA A 420 -9.31 5.91 19.62
CA ALA A 420 -9.90 6.51 20.80
C ALA A 420 -11.01 5.61 21.37
N ARG A 421 -11.07 5.49 22.70
CA ARG A 421 -12.03 4.59 23.37
C ARG A 421 -12.81 5.33 24.45
N THR A 422 -14.12 5.38 24.30
CA THR A 422 -15.02 5.95 25.31
C THR A 422 -14.93 5.19 26.63
N ALA A 423 -14.80 3.85 26.56
CA ALA A 423 -14.74 3.00 27.75
C ALA A 423 -13.51 3.27 28.65
N THR A 424 -12.37 3.66 28.06
CA THR A 424 -11.17 4.04 28.81
C THR A 424 -11.04 5.54 29.03
N GLY A 425 -11.85 6.35 28.33
CA GLY A 425 -11.73 7.80 28.31
C GLY A 425 -10.37 8.27 27.82
N SER A 426 -9.74 7.53 26.90
CA SER A 426 -8.37 7.81 26.43
C SER A 426 -8.13 7.33 25.00
N VAL A 427 -7.04 7.82 24.40
CA VAL A 427 -6.45 7.26 23.17
C VAL A 427 -5.52 6.07 23.48
N GLU A 428 -5.48 5.09 22.58
CA GLU A 428 -4.52 3.98 22.55
C GLU A 428 -3.23 4.45 21.84
N TRP A 429 -2.28 5.00 22.60
CA TRP A 429 -1.00 5.48 22.05
C TRP A 429 0.21 4.91 22.81
N PRO A 430 1.34 4.57 22.15
CA PRO A 430 2.54 4.11 22.84
C PRO A 430 3.08 5.15 23.83
N THR A 431 3.42 4.71 25.03
CA THR A 431 3.95 5.57 26.10
C THR A 431 5.24 5.00 26.70
N ASP A 432 6.06 5.88 27.28
CA ASP A 432 7.21 5.47 28.09
C ASP A 432 6.76 4.97 29.49
N PRO A 433 7.66 4.45 30.34
CA PRO A 433 7.31 4.00 31.70
C PRO A 433 6.70 5.10 32.60
N ALA A 434 6.92 6.38 32.28
CA ALA A 434 6.32 7.53 32.96
C ALA A 434 4.98 7.95 32.34
N ARG A 435 4.41 7.14 31.43
CA ARG A 435 3.17 7.39 30.69
C ARG A 435 3.21 8.62 29.78
N ARG A 436 4.40 9.05 29.36
CA ARG A 436 4.54 10.14 28.38
C ARG A 436 4.38 9.57 26.96
N PRO A 437 3.58 10.21 26.08
CA PRO A 437 3.43 9.79 24.70
C PRO A 437 4.78 9.69 23.96
N LEU A 438 5.00 8.58 23.27
CA LEU A 438 6.19 8.37 22.46
C LEU A 438 5.98 8.90 21.05
N LEU A 439 7.03 9.50 20.47
CA LEU A 439 7.04 9.93 19.07
C LEU A 439 7.07 8.71 18.13
N GLN A 440 6.09 8.59 17.25
CA GLN A 440 5.95 7.53 16.24
C GLN A 440 6.18 8.09 14.83
N GLY A 441 6.84 7.30 13.96
CA GLY A 441 6.85 7.57 12.52
C GLY A 441 5.46 7.31 11.91
N PRO A 442 5.20 7.79 10.69
CA PRO A 442 3.90 7.60 10.04
C PRO A 442 3.68 6.11 9.72
N ALA A 443 2.42 5.68 9.82
CA ALA A 443 1.92 4.44 9.19
C ALA A 443 1.66 4.65 7.69
N GLY A 444 2.28 5.68 7.11
CA GLY A 444 2.07 6.25 5.80
C GLY A 444 2.53 5.37 4.64
N ILE A 445 2.60 5.99 3.48
CA ILE A 445 2.99 5.32 2.24
C ILE A 445 4.48 5.02 2.28
N THR A 446 4.84 3.73 2.35
CA THR A 446 6.23 3.30 2.18
C THR A 446 6.52 3.15 0.70
N ARG A 447 7.56 3.83 0.21
CA ARG A 447 8.03 3.73 -1.17
C ARG A 447 9.21 2.77 -1.27
N HIS A 448 9.07 1.78 -2.14
CA HIS A 448 10.08 0.77 -2.44
C HIS A 448 10.61 1.05 -3.85
N LEU A 449 11.92 1.24 -3.97
CA LEU A 449 12.54 1.80 -5.17
C LEU A 449 13.60 0.84 -5.74
N ALA A 450 13.63 0.68 -7.06
CA ALA A 450 14.66 -0.12 -7.73
C ALA A 450 15.14 0.54 -9.03
N PRO A 451 16.47 0.61 -9.29
CA PRO A 451 16.97 1.10 -10.57
C PRO A 451 16.70 0.05 -11.65
N LEU A 452 16.15 0.49 -12.79
CA LEU A 452 15.84 -0.39 -13.92
C LEU A 452 16.86 -0.23 -15.05
N ALA A 453 17.15 1.00 -15.45
CA ALA A 453 18.08 1.26 -16.54
C ALA A 453 18.74 2.64 -16.42
N LEU A 454 19.83 2.82 -17.15
CA LEU A 454 20.50 4.10 -17.36
C LEU A 454 20.48 4.44 -18.84
N VAL A 455 19.81 5.53 -19.20
CA VAL A 455 19.67 5.98 -20.59
C VAL A 455 20.79 6.98 -20.88
N LYS A 456 21.65 6.66 -21.85
CA LYS A 456 22.78 7.49 -22.29
C LYS A 456 22.71 7.69 -23.79
N GLY A 457 22.42 8.92 -24.24
CA GLY A 457 22.22 9.19 -25.66
C GLY A 457 21.07 8.37 -26.27
N GLU A 458 21.09 8.26 -27.60
CA GLU A 458 20.02 7.58 -28.36
C GLU A 458 20.31 6.10 -28.64
N GLU A 459 21.54 5.62 -28.34
CA GLU A 459 22.01 4.26 -28.68
C GLU A 459 21.51 3.15 -27.72
N GLY A 460 20.57 3.47 -26.82
CA GLY A 460 19.85 2.49 -25.99
C GLY A 460 20.09 2.61 -24.49
N ALA A 461 19.37 1.80 -23.72
CA ALA A 461 19.38 1.82 -22.26
C ALA A 461 20.31 0.74 -21.68
N VAL A 462 21.14 1.12 -20.71
CA VAL A 462 22.00 0.19 -19.97
C VAL A 462 21.18 -0.48 -18.86
N ASP A 463 20.95 -1.79 -18.95
CA ASP A 463 20.19 -2.54 -17.95
C ASP A 463 20.88 -2.56 -16.58
N LEU A 464 20.17 -2.06 -15.56
CA LEU A 464 20.60 -2.00 -14.15
C LEU A 464 19.92 -3.05 -13.28
N ARG A 465 18.97 -3.82 -13.81
CA ARG A 465 18.22 -4.84 -13.04
C ARG A 465 19.15 -5.95 -12.55
N PHE A 466 18.73 -6.59 -11.46
CA PHE A 466 19.29 -7.87 -11.01
C PHE A 466 18.36 -9.00 -11.43
N GLY A 467 18.91 -10.21 -11.59
CA GLY A 467 18.11 -11.39 -11.87
C GLY A 467 18.57 -12.59 -11.06
N PHE A 468 17.61 -13.41 -10.63
CA PHE A 468 17.84 -14.63 -9.85
C PHE A 468 17.32 -15.85 -10.61
N ARG A 469 17.95 -17.00 -10.39
CA ARG A 469 17.49 -18.29 -10.95
C ARG A 469 16.69 -19.05 -9.90
N PRO A 470 15.81 -19.98 -10.31
CA PRO A 470 15.21 -20.93 -9.38
C PRO A 470 16.31 -21.66 -8.60
N LEU A 471 16.13 -21.78 -7.28
CA LEU A 471 17.06 -22.51 -6.41
C LEU A 471 16.86 -24.03 -6.50
N ALA A 472 15.64 -24.47 -6.83
CA ALA A 472 15.34 -25.87 -7.07
C ALA A 472 15.89 -26.32 -8.43
N GLY A 473 16.67 -27.40 -8.44
CA GLY A 473 17.16 -28.06 -9.65
C GLY A 473 16.35 -29.32 -9.97
N THR A 474 16.40 -29.76 -11.23
CA THR A 474 15.90 -31.09 -11.61
C THR A 474 16.74 -32.15 -10.89
N ILE A 475 16.11 -32.99 -10.09
CA ILE A 475 16.76 -34.20 -9.57
C ILE A 475 16.91 -35.14 -10.77
N PRO A 476 18.14 -35.47 -11.21
CA PRO A 476 18.31 -36.43 -12.29
C PRO A 476 17.67 -37.76 -11.87
N PRO A 477 17.06 -38.52 -12.80
CA PRO A 477 16.63 -39.87 -12.47
C PRO A 477 17.82 -40.65 -11.94
N ALA A 478 17.62 -41.42 -10.87
CA ALA A 478 18.64 -42.29 -10.34
C ALA A 478 19.17 -43.17 -11.48
N ASP A 479 20.50 -43.22 -11.65
CA ASP A 479 21.08 -44.10 -12.64
C ASP A 479 20.83 -45.57 -12.24
N GLU A 480 21.01 -46.48 -13.19
CA GLU A 480 20.71 -47.90 -12.99
C GLU A 480 21.51 -48.49 -11.81
N ALA A 481 22.70 -47.94 -11.54
CA ALA A 481 23.54 -48.33 -10.41
C ALA A 481 22.97 -47.83 -9.07
N ALA A 482 22.48 -46.60 -8.99
CA ALA A 482 21.83 -46.03 -7.81
C ALA A 482 20.50 -46.74 -7.52
N LEU A 483 19.70 -47.04 -8.55
CA LEU A 483 18.48 -47.85 -8.41
C LEU A 483 18.78 -49.27 -7.92
N ALA A 484 19.85 -49.90 -8.45
CA ALA A 484 20.28 -51.21 -8.01
C ALA A 484 20.80 -51.21 -6.56
N ALA A 485 21.53 -50.16 -6.16
CA ALA A 485 22.01 -49.98 -4.80
C ALA A 485 20.87 -49.75 -3.81
N GLU A 486 19.87 -48.92 -4.16
CA GLU A 486 18.66 -48.75 -3.34
C GLU A 486 17.86 -50.05 -3.23
N ALA A 487 17.70 -50.80 -4.33
CA ALA A 487 17.01 -52.08 -4.30
C ALA A 487 17.75 -53.11 -3.44
N GLN A 488 19.09 -53.10 -3.47
CA GLN A 488 19.92 -53.95 -2.63
C GLN A 488 19.81 -53.57 -1.16
N ALA A 489 19.94 -52.28 -0.82
CA ALA A 489 19.77 -51.78 0.54
C ALA A 489 18.39 -52.12 1.09
N ARG A 490 17.33 -51.96 0.29
CA ARG A 490 15.95 -52.29 0.69
C ARG A 490 15.74 -53.79 0.90
N ARG A 491 16.42 -54.66 0.12
CA ARG A 491 16.44 -56.11 0.35
C ARG A 491 17.18 -56.48 1.63
N GLU A 492 18.29 -55.82 1.93
CA GLU A 492 19.07 -56.04 3.15
C GLU A 492 18.32 -55.58 4.40
N GLU A 493 17.60 -54.46 4.32
CA GLU A 493 16.73 -53.95 5.38
C GLU A 493 15.57 -54.92 5.65
N GLN A 494 14.89 -55.39 4.60
CA GLN A 494 13.84 -56.41 4.73
C GLN A 494 14.36 -57.74 5.28
N ALA A 495 15.56 -58.16 4.89
CA ALA A 495 16.19 -59.37 5.41
C ALA A 495 16.63 -59.22 6.88
N ALA A 496 16.98 -58.00 7.31
CA ALA A 496 17.30 -57.70 8.71
C ALA A 496 16.06 -57.60 9.60
N GLU A 497 14.91 -57.21 9.03
CA GLU A 497 13.61 -57.16 9.74
C GLU A 497 12.87 -58.51 9.77
N ASP A 498 13.25 -59.50 8.95
CA ASP A 498 12.64 -60.84 8.95
C ASP A 498 13.13 -61.68 10.15
N PRO A 499 12.29 -61.92 11.18
CA PRO A 499 12.70 -62.65 12.40
C PRO A 499 12.92 -64.15 12.15
N SER A 500 12.61 -64.65 10.95
CA SER A 500 12.61 -66.08 10.65
C SER A 500 14.02 -66.68 10.46
N HIS A 501 15.04 -65.86 10.20
CA HIS A 501 16.40 -66.35 9.94
C HIS A 501 17.32 -66.43 11.18
N GLY A 502 16.82 -66.09 12.38
CA GLY A 502 17.57 -66.12 13.64
C GLY A 502 17.32 -67.33 14.55
N ARG A 503 16.48 -68.31 14.18
CA ARG A 503 16.32 -69.54 14.97
C ARG A 503 17.32 -70.60 14.49
N SER A 504 18.50 -70.56 15.10
CA SER A 504 19.50 -71.62 15.00
C SER A 504 18.86 -72.98 15.30
N GLN A 505 19.11 -73.99 14.45
CA GLN A 505 18.58 -75.37 14.61
C GLN A 505 18.95 -76.00 15.97
N THR A 506 19.93 -75.44 16.69
CA THR A 506 20.35 -75.86 18.02
C THR A 506 19.30 -75.62 19.11
N THR A 507 18.34 -74.70 18.93
CA THR A 507 17.28 -74.48 19.94
C THR A 507 16.12 -75.48 19.81
N ALA A 508 15.87 -76.02 18.61
CA ALA A 508 14.79 -76.99 18.39
C ALA A 508 15.14 -78.39 18.91
N GLU A 509 16.41 -78.80 18.85
CA GLU A 509 16.87 -80.08 19.44
C GLU A 509 16.95 -80.03 20.97
N ALA A 510 17.13 -78.85 21.57
CA ALA A 510 17.11 -78.69 23.02
C ALA A 510 15.69 -78.77 23.62
N GLU A 511 14.66 -78.31 22.90
CA GLU A 511 13.26 -78.41 23.36
C GLU A 511 12.67 -79.82 23.18
N ALA A 512 13.11 -80.58 22.18
CA ALA A 512 12.66 -81.97 21.99
C ALA A 512 13.22 -82.97 23.04
N ALA A 513 14.30 -82.61 23.74
CA ALA A 513 14.89 -83.44 24.79
C ALA A 513 14.24 -83.25 26.18
N VAL A 514 13.35 -82.26 26.35
CA VAL A 514 12.67 -81.99 27.63
C VAL A 514 11.29 -82.66 27.72
N ASP A 515 10.69 -83.06 26.59
CA ASP A 515 9.36 -83.69 26.55
C ASP A 515 9.38 -85.24 26.53
N GLY A 516 10.55 -85.86 26.69
CA GLY A 516 10.77 -87.31 26.63
C GLY A 516 10.97 -88.01 27.98
N GLY A 517 10.32 -87.53 29.06
CA GLY A 517 10.54 -88.05 30.42
C GLY A 517 9.29 -88.21 31.27
N VAL A 518 8.41 -89.17 30.92
CA VAL A 518 7.71 -90.11 31.83
C VAL A 518 7.48 -91.43 31.10
#